data_AF-A0A958T3B9-F1
#
_entry.id   AF-A0A958T3B9-F1
#
_cell.length_a   1.000
_cell.length_b   1.000
_cell.length_c   1.000
_cell.angle_alpha   90.00
_cell.angle_beta   90.00
_cell.angle_gamma   90.00
#
_symmetry.space_group_name_H-M   'P 1'
#
loop_
_entity.id
_entity.type
_entity.pdbx_description
1 polymer ?
#
loop_
_entity_poly.entity_id
_entity_poly.type
_entity_poly.pdbx_seq_one_letter_code
_entity_poly.pdbx_strand_id
1 'polypeptide(L)' 'MTDTLEYNTEREHLIIPEYGRHIQKMINHAKALPTKEERNKVSRAIIAVMGNLQPHLRDVPDFQ' A
#
# COMPACT_ATOMS: atom_id res chain seq x y z
N MET A 1 -23.62 -9.78 -6.06
CA MET A 1 -23.22 -8.43 -5.62
C MET A 1 -22.78 -7.70 -6.86
N THR A 2 -23.40 -6.56 -7.19
CA THR A 2 -23.12 -5.84 -8.44
C THR A 2 -21.72 -5.24 -8.37
N ASP A 3 -20.76 -5.81 -9.10
CA ASP A 3 -19.49 -5.14 -9.42
C ASP A 3 -19.83 -3.93 -10.31
N THR A 4 -20.12 -2.80 -9.69
CA THR A 4 -20.20 -1.52 -10.40
C THR A 4 -18.81 -1.19 -10.95
N LEU A 5 -18.73 -0.97 -12.27
CA LEU A 5 -17.52 -0.49 -12.94
C LEU A 5 -17.02 0.79 -12.24
N GLU A 6 -15.90 0.68 -11.52
CA GLU A 6 -15.24 1.84 -10.90
C GLU A 6 -14.28 2.50 -11.90
N TYR A 7 -14.60 3.71 -12.34
CA TYR A 7 -13.70 4.47 -13.22
C TYR A 7 -12.55 5.08 -12.44
N ASN A 8 -11.34 5.06 -13.01
CA ASN A 8 -10.17 5.63 -12.36
C ASN A 8 -10.29 7.14 -12.08
N THR A 9 -11.11 7.85 -12.85
CA THR A 9 -11.39 9.29 -12.72
C THR A 9 -12.28 9.62 -11.52
N GLU A 10 -13.02 8.65 -10.98
CA GLU A 10 -13.94 8.83 -9.85
C GLU A 10 -13.33 8.37 -8.52
N ARG A 11 -12.15 7.74 -8.57
CA ARG A 11 -11.48 7.17 -7.41
C ARG A 11 -10.54 8.18 -6.79
N GLU A 12 -10.13 7.90 -5.56
CA GLU A 12 -9.07 8.67 -4.90
C GLU A 12 -7.81 8.75 -5.78
N HIS A 13 -7.14 9.90 -5.68
CA HIS A 13 -5.88 10.13 -6.35
C HIS A 13 -4.84 9.10 -5.88
N LEU A 14 -4.15 8.48 -6.84
CA LEU A 14 -3.07 7.56 -6.58
C LEU A 14 -1.83 8.33 -6.16
N ILE A 15 -1.51 8.29 -4.87
CA ILE A 15 -0.33 8.96 -4.31
C ILE A 15 0.95 8.29 -4.81
N ILE A 16 0.91 6.96 -4.94
CA ILE A 16 2.04 6.13 -5.31
C ILE A 16 1.64 5.28 -6.54
N PRO A 17 1.54 5.88 -7.74
CA PRO A 17 1.00 5.23 -8.93
C PRO A 17 1.80 4.00 -9.38
N GLU A 18 3.11 3.99 -9.16
CA GLU A 18 4.03 2.89 -9.53
C GLU A 18 3.76 1.59 -8.75
N TYR A 19 3.10 1.67 -7.60
CA TYR A 19 2.72 0.53 -6.76
C TYR A 19 1.23 0.16 -6.89
N GLY A 20 0.45 0.98 -7.57
CA GLY A 20 -0.95 0.71 -7.90
C GLY A 20 -1.93 0.77 -6.72
N ARG A 21 -3.23 0.58 -7.04
CA ARG A 21 -4.33 0.78 -6.07
C ARG A 21 -4.37 -0.22 -4.93
N HIS A 22 -3.80 -1.41 -5.11
CA HIS A 22 -3.78 -2.41 -4.03
C HIS A 22 -2.88 -1.96 -2.88
N ILE A 23 -1.73 -1.36 -3.18
CA ILE A 23 -0.81 -0.84 -2.16
C ILE A 23 -1.46 0.33 -1.43
N GLN A 24 -2.11 1.24 -2.15
CA GLN A 24 -2.86 2.33 -1.53
C GLN A 24 -3.99 1.83 -0.62
N LYS A 25 -4.74 0.80 -1.03
CA LYS A 25 -5.76 0.16 -0.18
C LYS A 25 -5.15 -0.45 1.08
N MET A 26 -4.00 -1.11 0.99
CA MET A 26 -3.30 -1.65 2.17
C MET A 26 -2.83 -0.54 3.12
N ILE A 27 -2.33 0.58 2.59
CA ILE A 27 -1.94 1.75 3.38
C ILE A 27 -3.15 2.36 4.08
N ASN A 28 -4.28 2.50 3.38
CA ASN A 28 -5.53 3.00 3.96
C ASN A 28 -6.03 2.09 5.08
N HIS A 29 -5.93 0.77 4.90
CA HIS A 29 -6.21 -0.19 5.96
C HIS A 29 -5.27 -0.03 7.16
N ALA A 30 -3.96 0.06 6.92
CA ALA A 30 -2.97 0.28 7.97
C ALA A 30 -3.28 1.54 8.77
N LYS A 31 -3.64 2.65 8.12
CA LYS A 31 -4.01 3.91 8.78
C LYS A 31 -5.25 3.80 9.66
N ALA A 32 -6.20 2.92 9.31
CA ALA A 32 -7.46 2.75 10.05
C ALA A 32 -7.30 1.93 11.34
N LEU A 33 -6.15 1.27 11.56
CA LEU A 33 -5.94 0.45 12.76
C LEU A 33 -5.82 1.32 14.02
N PRO A 34 -6.36 0.88 15.17
CA PRO A 34 -6.49 1.71 16.36
C PRO A 34 -5.15 1.93 17.09
N THR A 35 -4.32 0.88 17.18
CA THR A 35 -3.08 0.91 17.96
C THR A 35 -1.86 1.23 17.11
N LYS A 36 -0.86 1.89 17.71
CA LYS A 36 0.41 2.19 17.02
C LYS A 36 1.13 0.90 16.65
N GLU A 37 1.01 -0.12 17.49
CA GLU A 37 1.63 -1.44 17.34
C GLU A 37 1.09 -2.16 16.11
N GLU A 38 -0.24 -2.21 15.94
CA GLU A 38 -0.87 -2.82 14.76
C GLU A 38 -0.58 -2.02 13.49
N ARG A 39 -0.64 -0.68 13.55
CA ARG A 39 -0.26 0.20 12.43
C ARG A 39 1.16 -0.12 11.97
N ASN A 40 2.11 -0.16 12.90
CA ASN A 40 3.51 -0.45 12.59
C ASN A 40 3.70 -1.86 12.02
N LYS A 41 3.02 -2.86 12.58
CA LYS A 41 3.08 -4.24 12.09
C LYS A 41 2.62 -4.34 10.64
N VAL A 42 1.47 -3.75 10.31
CA VAL A 42 0.92 -3.79 8.96
C VAL A 42 1.77 -2.94 7.99
N SER A 43 2.25 -1.77 8.41
CA SER A 43 3.16 -0.95 7.59
C SER A 43 4.44 -1.70 7.20
N ARG A 44 5.06 -2.45 8.13
CA ARG A 44 6.25 -3.27 7.81
C ARG A 44 5.94 -4.37 6.80
N ALA A 45 4.76 -5.00 6.90
CA ALA A 45 4.33 -5.99 5.91
C ALA A 45 4.12 -5.37 4.53
N ILE A 46 3.54 -4.16 4.46
CA ILE A 46 3.35 -3.43 3.20
C ILE A 46 4.71 -3.08 2.56
N ILE A 47 5.67 -2.60 3.35
CA ILE A 47 7.04 -2.31 2.87
C ILE A 47 7.69 -3.57 2.29
N ALA A 48 7.53 -4.72 2.95
CA ALA A 48 8.04 -5.99 2.42
C ALA A 48 7.39 -6.38 1.08
N VAL A 49 6.08 -6.14 0.91
CA VAL A 49 5.41 -6.35 -0.39
C VAL A 49 5.94 -5.38 -1.44
N MET A 50 6.15 -4.10 -1.10
CA MET A 50 6.74 -3.11 -2.00
C MET A 50 8.15 -3.52 -2.46
N GLY A 51 8.99 -4.02 -1.55
CA GLY A 51 10.33 -4.53 -1.88
C GLY A 51 10.33 -5.82 -2.70
N ASN A 52 9.28 -6.64 -2.62
CA ASN A 52 9.12 -7.79 -3.52
C ASN A 52 8.71 -7.37 -4.94
N LEU A 53 7.86 -6.34 -5.07
CA LEU A 53 7.40 -5.83 -6.36
C LEU A 53 8.51 -5.11 -7.13
N GLN A 54 9.43 -4.45 -6.41
CA GLN A 54 10.59 -3.81 -6.99
C GLN A 54 11.88 -4.32 -6.32
N PRO A 55 12.47 -5.43 -6.82
CA PRO A 55 13.61 -6.08 -6.19
C PRO A 55 14.84 -5.18 -6.08
N HIS A 56 14.98 -4.19 -6.96
CA HIS A 56 16.13 -3.28 -7.01
C HIS A 56 16.16 -2.34 -5.78
N LEU A 57 15.05 -2.20 -5.06
CA LEU A 57 14.96 -1.36 -3.87
C LEU A 57 15.33 -2.13 -2.59
N ARG A 58 15.51 -3.45 -2.65
CA ARG A 58 15.85 -4.27 -1.47
C ARG A 58 17.23 -3.97 -0.89
N ASP A 59 18.14 -3.49 -1.74
CA ASP A 59 19.52 -3.15 -1.38
C ASP A 59 19.69 -1.68 -0.96
N VAL A 60 18.59 -0.90 -0.99
CA VAL A 60 18.59 0.50 -0.53
C VAL A 60 18.40 0.50 1.00
N PRO A 61 19.32 1.12 1.77
CA PRO A 61 19.25 1.12 3.25
C PRO A 61 17.92 1.61 3.82
N ASP A 62 17.25 2.52 3.13
CA ASP A 62 15.95 3.09 3.54
C ASP A 62 14.78 2.10 3.45
N PHE A 63 14.98 0.93 2.83
CA PHE A 63 13.97 -0.14 2.68
C PHE A 63 14.15 -1.30 3.68
N GLN A 64 15.19 -1.28 4.53
CA GLN A 64 15.43 -2.30 5.57
C GLN A 64 14.85 -1.92 6.94
#